data_AF-A0A2X3CJ91-F1
#
_entry.id   AF-A0A2X3CJ91-F1
#
_cell.length_a   1.000
_cell.length_b   1.000
_cell.length_c   1.000
_cell.angle_alpha   90.00
_cell.angle_beta   90.00
_cell.angle_gamma   90.00
#
_symmetry.space_group_name_H-M   'P 1'
#
loop_
_entity.id
_entity.type
_entity.pdbx_description
1 polymer ?
#
loop_
_entity_poly.entity_id
_entity_poly.type
_entity_poly.pdbx_seq_one_letter_code
_entity_poly.pdbx_strand_id
1 'polypeptide(L)' 'MLLIGGTEQSLAPFRATEATSWSTTLPPGRNICLPTGSTIINPVKAVPTGWNMLVRHPDGMIAEYVEHHDKNPADEIF' A
#
# COMPACT_ATOMS: atom_id res chain seq x y z
N MET A 1 -8.45 -1.03 9.35
CA MET A 1 -7.86 -1.99 10.31
C MET A 1 -7.28 -3.14 9.51
N LEU A 2 -5.96 -3.34 9.55
CA LEU A 2 -5.25 -4.39 8.83
C LEU A 2 -5.04 -5.58 9.79
N LEU A 3 -5.50 -6.77 9.41
CA LEU A 3 -5.30 -8.00 10.16
C LEU A 3 -4.56 -8.99 9.25
N ILE A 4 -3.29 -9.28 9.56
CA ILE A 4 -2.47 -10.25 8.83
C ILE A 4 -2.19 -11.43 9.76
N GLY A 5 -2.66 -12.63 9.39
CA GLY A 5 -2.40 -13.88 10.10
C GLY A 5 -1.27 -14.66 9.43
N GLY A 6 -0.39 -15.27 10.22
CA GLY A 6 0.74 -16.06 9.70
C GLY A 6 1.69 -16.52 10.82
N THR A 7 2.72 -17.27 10.46
CA THR A 7 3.79 -17.65 11.40
C THR A 7 4.68 -16.43 11.70
N GLU A 8 5.41 -16.44 12.81
CA GLU A 8 6.32 -15.35 13.19
C GLU A 8 7.29 -14.95 12.08
N GLN A 9 7.83 -15.94 11.38
CA GLN A 9 8.78 -15.75 10.28
C GLN A 9 8.12 -15.11 9.05
N SER A 10 6.87 -15.49 8.75
CA SER A 10 6.08 -14.89 7.68
C SER A 10 5.56 -13.50 8.04
N LEU A 11 5.35 -13.22 9.32
CA LEU A 11 4.86 -11.93 9.81
C LEU A 11 5.97 -10.90 9.99
N ALA A 12 7.22 -11.32 10.21
CA ALA A 12 8.38 -10.44 10.40
C ALA A 12 8.44 -9.23 9.44
N PRO A 13 8.23 -9.37 8.11
CA PRO A 13 8.26 -8.21 7.21
C PRO A 13 7.04 -7.28 7.33
N PHE A 14 5.92 -7.75 7.88
CA PHE A 14 4.67 -7.00 7.97
C PHE A 14 4.46 -6.34 9.35
N ARG A 15 5.26 -6.71 10.36
CA ARG A 15 5.15 -6.15 11.72
C ARG A 15 5.37 -4.64 11.79
N ALA A 16 6.09 -4.09 10.83
CA ALA A 16 6.32 -2.65 10.75
C ALA A 16 5.23 -1.91 9.96
N THR A 17 4.31 -2.62 9.29
CA THR A 17 3.25 -2.01 8.49
C THR A 17 2.09 -1.61 9.41
N GLU A 18 1.92 -0.31 9.63
CA GLU A 18 0.97 0.23 10.60
C GLU A 18 -0.42 0.49 9.98
N ALA A 19 -0.50 0.63 8.65
CA ALA A 19 -1.76 0.70 7.93
C ALA A 19 -1.63 0.23 6.48
N THR A 20 -2.75 -0.29 5.96
CA THR A 20 -2.98 -0.42 4.51
C THR A 20 -4.02 0.62 4.12
N SER A 21 -3.65 1.52 3.21
CA SER A 21 -4.55 2.56 2.68
C SER A 21 -4.84 2.28 1.22
N TRP A 22 -6.13 2.33 0.87
CA TRP A 22 -6.58 2.26 -0.51
C TRP A 22 -6.13 3.51 -1.27
N SER A 23 -5.52 3.33 -2.44
CA SER A 23 -5.18 4.44 -3.35
C SER A 23 -5.74 4.16 -4.73
N THR A 24 -6.34 5.18 -5.34
CA THR A 24 -6.99 5.10 -6.65
C THR A 24 -6.02 5.31 -7.82
N THR A 25 -4.70 5.45 -7.57
CA THR A 25 -3.71 5.78 -8.60
C THR A 25 -2.33 5.14 -8.38
N LEU A 26 -2.25 3.81 -8.28
CA LEU A 26 -1.00 3.04 -8.23
C LEU A 26 -0.48 2.41 -9.54
N PRO A 27 -1.13 2.47 -10.74
CA PRO A 27 -0.56 1.86 -11.93
C PRO A 27 0.80 2.48 -12.31
N PRO A 28 1.76 1.68 -12.80
CA PRO A 28 3.04 2.21 -13.28
C PRO A 28 2.82 3.26 -14.39
N GLY A 29 3.48 4.41 -14.27
CA GLY A 29 3.33 5.55 -15.18
C GLY A 29 2.37 6.65 -14.73
N ARG A 30 1.66 6.48 -13.59
CA ARG A 30 0.90 7.55 -12.95
C ARG A 30 1.79 8.32 -11.97
N ASN A 31 1.61 9.65 -11.90
CA ASN A 31 2.26 10.48 -10.89
C ASN A 31 1.60 10.21 -9.53
N ILE A 32 2.29 9.46 -8.67
CA ILE A 32 1.85 9.24 -7.29
C ILE A 32 2.22 10.48 -6.47
N CYS A 33 1.22 11.19 -5.99
CA CYS A 33 1.43 12.32 -5.08
C CYS A 33 1.60 11.78 -3.66
N LEU A 34 2.85 11.74 -3.18
CA LEU A 34 3.16 11.40 -1.79
C LEU A 34 3.31 12.66 -0.95
N PRO A 35 3.03 12.61 0.36
CA PRO A 35 3.37 13.69 1.28
C PRO A 35 4.84 14.09 1.17
N THR A 36 5.12 15.39 1.30
CA THR A 36 6.48 15.91 1.25
C THR A 36 7.34 15.27 2.34
N GLY A 37 8.48 14.68 1.95
CA GLY A 37 9.38 13.98 2.88
C GLY A 37 9.15 12.46 2.98
N SER A 38 8.15 11.91 2.28
CA SER A 38 7.95 10.47 2.20
C SER A 38 9.07 9.78 1.42
N THR A 39 9.44 8.57 1.86
CA THR A 39 10.44 7.72 1.20
C THR A 39 9.78 6.43 0.70
N ILE A 40 10.02 6.08 -0.56
CA ILE A 40 9.58 4.80 -1.13
C ILE A 40 10.52 3.70 -0.63
N ILE A 41 9.98 2.75 0.15
CA ILE A 41 10.73 1.58 0.62
C ILE A 41 10.71 0.50 -0.47
N ASN A 42 9.49 0.16 -0.92
CA ASN A 42 9.29 -0.75 -2.04
C ASN A 42 8.52 0.01 -3.13
N PRO A 43 9.05 0.10 -4.36
CA PRO A 43 8.35 0.74 -5.47
C PRO A 43 7.09 -0.05 -5.84
N VAL A 44 6.24 0.56 -6.67
CA VAL A 44 5.06 -0.09 -7.23
C VAL A 44 5.46 -1.44 -7.84
N LYS A 45 4.78 -2.51 -7.42
CA LYS A 45 4.89 -3.84 -8.01
C LYS A 45 3.51 -4.41 -8.29
N ALA A 46 3.42 -5.20 -9.35
CA ALA A 46 2.24 -6.00 -9.64
C ALA A 46 2.14 -7.16 -8.63
N VAL A 47 0.93 -7.43 -8.18
CA VAL A 47 0.55 -8.57 -7.35
C VAL A 47 -0.70 -9.22 -7.95
N PRO A 48 -1.04 -10.48 -7.62
CA PRO A 48 -2.15 -11.16 -8.29
C PRO A 48 -3.50 -10.42 -8.23
N THR A 49 -3.72 -9.62 -7.17
CA THR A 49 -4.96 -8.87 -6.97
C THR A 49 -4.90 -7.44 -7.53
N GLY A 50 -3.76 -6.96 -8.04
CA GLY A 50 -3.59 -5.57 -8.43
C GLY A 50 -2.16 -5.06 -8.33
N TRP A 51 -1.96 -3.95 -7.64
CA TRP A 51 -0.66 -3.35 -7.39
C TRP A 51 -0.49 -3.00 -5.92
N ASN A 52 0.75 -3.05 -5.42
CA ASN A 52 1.07 -2.48 -4.13
C ASN A 52 2.39 -1.70 -4.12
N MET A 53 2.56 -0.89 -3.07
CA MET A 53 3.75 -0.06 -2.84
C MET A 53 3.92 0.13 -1.33
N LEU A 54 5.17 0.22 -0.84
CA LEU A 54 5.45 0.47 0.58
C LEU A 54 6.16 1.80 0.74
N VAL A 55 5.61 2.66 1.60
CA VAL A 55 6.09 4.03 1.80
C VAL A 55 6.30 4.29 3.28
N ARG A 56 7.40 4.98 3.60
CA ARG A 56 7.59 5.62 4.90
C ARG A 56 7.16 7.07 4.82
N HIS A 57 6.23 7.48 5.68
CA HIS A 57 5.79 8.85 5.83
C HIS A 57 6.79 9.67 6.67
N PRO A 58 6.71 11.02 6.61
CA PRO A 58 7.65 11.90 7.32
C PRO A 58 7.62 11.76 8.84
N ASP A 59 6.49 11.35 9.39
CA ASP A 59 6.29 11.04 10.83
C ASP A 59 6.88 9.68 11.25
N GLY A 60 7.43 8.92 10.29
CA GLY A 60 8.03 7.61 10.52
C GLY A 60 7.09 6.44 10.25
N MET A 61 5.78 6.68 10.07
CA MET A 61 4.79 5.65 9.79
C MET A 61 5.11 4.90 8.49
N ILE A 62 4.96 3.57 8.49
CA ILE A 62 5.09 2.76 7.27
C ILE A 62 3.71 2.31 6.82
N ALA A 63 3.33 2.74 5.62
CA ALA A 63 2.05 2.44 5.02
C ALA A 63 2.21 1.61 3.75
N GLU A 64 1.41 0.56 3.62
CA GLU A 64 1.23 -0.15 2.36
C GLU A 64 0.06 0.48 1.58
N TYR A 65 0.33 0.82 0.33
CA TYR A 65 -0.66 1.31 -0.60
C TYR A 65 -1.04 0.16 -1.54
N VAL A 66 -2.33 -0.14 -1.66
CA VAL A 66 -2.85 -1.23 -2.51
C VAL A 66 -3.95 -0.70 -3.43
N GLU A 67 -3.94 -1.13 -4.68
CA GLU A 67 -5.02 -0.93 -5.65
C GLU A 67 -5.38 -2.28 -6.25
N HIS A 68 -6.65 -2.69 -6.14
CA HIS A 68 -7.10 -3.94 -6.76
C HIS A 68 -7.48 -3.75 -8.23
N HIS A 69 -7.32 -4.81 -9.02
CA HIS A 69 -7.83 -4.87 -10.41
C HIS A 69 -9.35 -4.77 -10.44
N ASP A 70 -10.01 -5.57 -9.62
CA ASP A 70 -11.47 -5.59 -9.49
C ASP A 70 -11.88 -4.66 -8.35
N LYS A 71 -12.30 -3.44 -8.71
CA LYS A 71 -12.82 -2.47 -7.74
C LYS A 71 -14.25 -2.86 -7.37
N ASN A 72 -14.62 -2.66 -6.10
CA ASN A 72 -16.02 -2.78 -5.73
C ASN A 72 -16.76 -1.64 -6.45
N PRO A 73 -17.91 -1.87 -7.12
CA PRO A 73 -18.69 -0.80 -7.75
C PRO A 73 -19.03 0.37 -6.81
N ALA A 74 -19.06 0.12 -5.49
CA ALA A 74 -19.25 1.15 -4.47
C ALA A 74 -18.02 2.07 -4.27
N ASP A 75 -16.83 1.67 -4.71
CA ASP A 75 -15.58 2.43 -4.55
C ASP A 75 -15.43 3.57 -5.58
N GLU A 76 -16.31 3.64 -6.60
CA GLU A 76 -16.31 4.71 -7.62
C GLU A 76 -17.17 5.92 -7.24
N ILE A 77 -17.89 5.83 -6.13
CA ILE A 77 -18.69 6.94 -5.61
C ILE A 77 -17.74 7.76 -4.75
N PHE A 78 -17.01 8.74 -5.29
CA PHE A 78 -16.48 9.99 -4.68
C PHE A 78 -15.39 10.61 -5.55
#